data_AF-A0AAW4VV82-F1
#
_entry.id   AF-A0AAW4VV82-F1
#
_cell.length_a   1.000
_cell.length_b   1.000
_cell.length_c   1.000
_cell.angle_alpha   90.00
_cell.angle_beta   90.00
_cell.angle_gamma   90.00
#
_symmetry.space_group_name_H-M   'P 1'
#
loop_
_entity.id
_entity.type
_entity.pdbx_description
1 polymer ?
#
loop_
_entity_poly.entity_id
_entity_poly.type
_entity_poly.pdbx_seq_one_letter_code
_entity_poly.pdbx_strand_id
1 'polypeptide(L)' 'IASGRPAGYIRRMFSGLSDGFIAANGRRIEHEGNVLLDNSFTVAELKEIIKLCRVSQCSYCLLGDGVVYHGNPLYLYGHT' A
#
# COMPACT_ATOMS: atom_id res chain seq x y z
N ILE A 1 -5.59 -16.20 4.14
CA ILE A 1 -6.23 -14.91 4.50
C ILE A 1 -6.46 -14.06 3.25
N ALA A 2 -7.52 -13.24 3.19
CA ALA A 2 -7.70 -12.24 2.13
C ALA A 2 -8.02 -10.87 2.73
N SER A 3 -7.29 -9.81 2.34
CA SER A 3 -7.42 -8.49 2.97
C SER A 3 -6.99 -7.35 2.05
N GLY A 4 -7.59 -6.17 2.26
CA GLY A 4 -7.12 -4.91 1.66
C GLY A 4 -5.84 -4.34 2.30
N ARG A 5 -5.40 -4.91 3.43
CA ARG A 5 -4.20 -4.45 4.14
C ARG A 5 -2.91 -4.81 3.37
N PRO A 6 -1.81 -4.07 3.56
CA PRO A 6 -0.51 -4.41 2.98
C PRO A 6 0.05 -5.74 3.49
N ALA A 7 0.89 -6.39 2.69
CA ALA A 7 1.49 -7.69 3.03
C ALA A 7 2.27 -7.67 4.35
N GLY A 8 3.07 -6.62 4.60
CA GLY A 8 3.82 -6.49 5.85
C GLY A 8 2.95 -6.49 7.11
N TYR A 9 1.74 -5.90 7.03
CA TYR A 9 0.78 -5.94 8.13
C TYR A 9 0.22 -7.34 8.34
N ILE A 10 -0.13 -8.04 7.25
CA ILE A 10 -0.67 -9.40 7.32
C ILE A 10 0.39 -10.37 7.89
N ARG A 11 1.65 -10.30 7.40
CA ARG A 11 2.75 -11.10 7.96
C ARG A 11 2.90 -10.87 9.45
N ARG A 12 2.90 -9.61 9.92
CA ARG A 12 3.07 -9.31 11.34
C ARG A 12 1.91 -9.83 12.20
N MET A 13 0.68 -9.76 11.72
CA MET A 13 -0.50 -10.11 12.51
C MET A 13 -0.85 -11.60 12.45
N PHE A 14 -0.52 -12.29 11.36
CA PHE A 14 -1.02 -13.63 11.07
C PHE A 14 0.07 -14.64 10.71
N SER A 15 1.35 -14.30 10.92
CA SER A 15 2.44 -15.27 10.80
C SER A 15 2.17 -16.49 11.68
N GLY A 16 2.28 -17.69 11.10
CA GLY A 16 2.02 -18.96 11.79
C GLY A 16 0.54 -19.30 12.00
N LEU A 17 -0.40 -18.43 11.59
CA LEU A 17 -1.84 -18.68 11.69
C LEU A 17 -2.50 -19.00 10.34
N SER A 18 -1.76 -18.86 9.24
CA SER A 18 -2.25 -19.19 7.90
C SER A 18 -1.11 -19.60 6.98
N ASP A 19 -1.37 -20.54 6.09
CA ASP A 19 -0.40 -21.01 5.09
C ASP A 19 -0.17 -19.98 3.98
N GLY A 20 -1.06 -19.01 3.81
CA GLY A 20 -0.90 -17.96 2.80
C GLY A 20 -1.91 -16.83 2.91
N PHE A 21 -1.65 -15.77 2.15
CA PHE A 21 -2.53 -14.62 2.10
C PHE A 21 -2.58 -13.91 0.74
N ILE A 22 -3.72 -13.26 0.52
CA ILE A 22 -3.98 -12.28 -0.52
C ILE A 22 -4.05 -10.91 0.16
N ALA A 23 -3.12 -10.02 -0.17
CA ALA A 23 -2.98 -8.69 0.42
C ALA A 23 -3.19 -7.58 -0.63
N ALA A 24 -3.29 -6.34 -0.16
CA ALA A 24 -3.43 -5.14 -0.99
C ALA A 24 -4.53 -5.28 -2.06
N ASN A 25 -5.69 -5.82 -1.66
CA ASN A 25 -6.85 -6.08 -2.54
C ASN A 25 -6.52 -6.97 -3.75
N GLY A 26 -5.66 -7.96 -3.58
CA GLY A 26 -5.32 -8.90 -4.66
C GLY A 26 -4.06 -8.55 -5.45
N ARG A 27 -3.39 -7.43 -5.13
CA ARG A 27 -2.13 -7.04 -5.79
C ARG A 27 -0.91 -7.82 -5.29
N ARG A 28 -1.01 -8.50 -4.14
CA ARG A 28 0.05 -9.34 -3.60
C ARG A 28 -0.53 -10.67 -3.13
N ILE A 29 0.07 -11.78 -3.55
CA ILE A 29 -0.32 -13.13 -3.13
C ILE A 29 0.91 -13.90 -2.67
N GLU A 30 0.85 -14.43 -1.46
CA GLU A 30 1.89 -15.27 -0.88
C GLU A 30 1.30 -16.58 -0.36
N HIS A 31 2.03 -17.67 -0.57
CA HIS A 31 1.67 -19.00 -0.07
C HIS A 31 2.94 -19.72 0.37
N GLU A 32 2.96 -20.20 1.61
CA GLU A 32 4.05 -20.95 2.25
C GLU A 32 5.40 -20.24 2.11
N GLY A 33 5.40 -18.91 2.28
CA GLY A 33 6.59 -18.06 2.16
C GLY A 33 6.99 -17.72 0.72
N ASN A 34 6.34 -18.30 -0.30
CA ASN A 34 6.59 -17.98 -1.70
C ASN A 34 5.70 -16.84 -2.19
N VAL A 35 6.30 -15.89 -2.90
CA VAL A 35 5.57 -14.83 -3.59
C VAL A 35 5.08 -15.36 -4.92
N LEU A 36 3.77 -15.51 -5.06
CA LEU A 36 3.14 -16.01 -6.28
C LEU A 36 2.74 -14.88 -7.23
N LEU A 37 2.38 -13.72 -6.66
CA LEU A 37 2.01 -12.54 -7.41
C LEU A 37 2.44 -11.30 -6.67
N ASP A 38 3.11 -10.39 -7.38
CA ASP A 38 3.46 -9.05 -6.90
C ASP A 38 3.22 -8.01 -7.99
N ASN A 39 2.07 -7.34 -7.94
CA ASN A 39 1.65 -6.39 -8.93
C ASN A 39 1.63 -4.96 -8.37
N SER A 40 2.83 -4.41 -8.21
CA SER A 40 3.07 -3.04 -7.78
C SER A 40 2.65 -2.04 -8.86
N PHE A 41 2.25 -0.84 -8.43
CA PHE A 41 2.02 0.27 -9.38
C PHE A 41 3.33 0.65 -10.06
N THR A 42 3.24 0.95 -11.35
CA THR A 42 4.33 1.57 -12.10
C THR A 42 4.53 3.02 -11.62
N VAL A 43 5.74 3.55 -11.84
CA VAL A 43 6.05 4.95 -11.53
C VAL A 43 5.12 5.93 -12.27
N ALA A 44 4.70 5.58 -13.50
CA ALA A 44 3.78 6.40 -14.27
C ALA A 44 2.38 6.47 -13.62
N GLU A 45 1.83 5.33 -13.23
CA GLU A 45 0.54 5.28 -12.52
C GLU A 45 0.59 6.04 -11.19
N LEU A 46 1.68 5.89 -10.43
CA LEU A 46 1.86 6.61 -9.17
C LEU A 46 1.87 8.13 -9.37
N LYS A 47 2.53 8.61 -10.43
CA LYS A 47 2.55 10.05 -10.76
C LYS A 47 1.16 10.57 -11.08
N GLU A 48 0.36 9.83 -11.84
CA GLU A 48 -1.02 10.22 -12.15
C GLU A 48 -1.92 10.21 -10.90
N ILE A 49 -1.79 9.21 -10.03
CA ILE A 49 -2.53 9.17 -8.74
C ILE A 49 -2.17 10.39 -7.89
N ILE A 50 -0.88 10.70 -7.74
CA ILE A 50 -0.42 11.87 -6.96
C ILE A 50 -0.97 13.16 -7.55
N LYS A 51 -0.95 13.31 -8.88
CA LYS A 51 -1.49 14.47 -9.58
C LYS A 51 -2.99 14.62 -9.32
N LEU A 52 -3.77 13.54 -9.40
CA LEU A 52 -5.20 13.55 -9.10
C LEU A 52 -5.48 13.95 -7.65
N CYS A 53 -4.73 13.42 -6.69
CA CYS A 53 -4.88 13.78 -5.28
C CYS A 53 -4.58 15.26 -5.02
N ARG A 54 -3.55 15.82 -5.69
CA ARG A 54 -3.22 17.25 -5.61
C ARG A 54 -4.33 18.13 -6.16
N VAL A 55 -4.85 17.81 -7.35
CA VAL A 55 -5.97 18.54 -7.97
C VAL A 55 -7.22 18.49 -7.10
N SER A 56 -7.50 17.33 -6.52
CA SER A 56 -8.67 17.10 -5.67
C SER A 56 -8.49 17.63 -4.23
N GLN A 57 -7.31 18.17 -3.91
CA GLN A 57 -6.94 18.61 -2.57
C GLN A 57 -7.24 17.57 -1.49
N CYS A 58 -6.94 16.29 -1.75
CA CYS A 58 -7.07 15.22 -0.78
C CYS A 58 -5.71 14.69 -0.30
N SER A 59 -5.65 14.28 0.97
CA SER A 59 -4.50 13.58 1.51
C SER A 59 -4.40 12.17 0.93
N TYR A 60 -3.19 11.65 0.78
CA TYR A 60 -2.95 10.31 0.27
C TYR A 60 -1.80 9.62 1.01
N CYS A 61 -1.86 8.29 1.05
CA CYS A 61 -0.81 7.43 1.58
C CYS A 61 -0.55 6.31 0.57
N LEU A 62 0.68 6.24 0.06
CA LEU A 62 1.14 5.20 -0.86
C LEU A 62 2.09 4.28 -0.11
N LEU A 63 1.80 2.99 -0.16
CA LEU A 63 2.47 1.96 0.63
C LEU A 63 3.28 1.09 -0.33
N GLY A 64 4.60 1.04 -0.12
CA GLY A 64 5.51 0.11 -0.75
C GLY A 64 6.14 -0.83 0.28
N ASP A 65 6.98 -1.75 -0.19
CA ASP A 65 7.73 -2.65 0.69
C ASP A 65 8.77 -1.85 1.50
N GLY A 66 8.44 -1.59 2.77
CA GLY A 66 9.31 -0.85 3.70
C GLY A 66 9.33 0.66 3.52
N VAL A 67 8.62 1.21 2.52
CA VAL A 67 8.56 2.65 2.25
C VAL A 67 7.11 3.12 2.29
N VAL A 68 6.88 4.24 2.96
CA VAL A 68 5.56 4.90 2.98
C VAL A 68 5.71 6.32 2.50
N TYR A 69 4.93 6.70 1.49
CA TYR A 69 4.85 8.07 1.00
C TYR A 69 3.52 8.69 1.42
N HIS A 70 3.59 9.77 2.18
CA HIS A 70 2.43 10.58 2.53
C HIS A 70 2.44 11.87 1.71
N GLY A 71 1.27 12.32 1.27
CA GLY A 71 1.07 13.68 0.78
C GLY A 71 -0.20 14.25 1.38
N ASN A 72 -0.14 15.51 1.82
CA ASN A 72 -1.31 16.22 2.31
C ASN A 72 -1.33 17.62 1.69
N PRO A 73 -2.40 18.01 0.99
CA PRO A 73 -2.56 19.38 0.49
C PRO A 73 -2.77 20.40 1.61
N LEU A 74 -3.09 19.98 2.84
CA LEU A 74 -3.30 20.86 3.98
C LEU A 74 -2.03 21.21 4.78
N TYR A 75 -0.86 20.64 4.47
CA TYR A 75 0.40 20.99 5.18
C TYR A 75 1.03 22.34 4.74
N LEU A 76 0.29 23.17 3.98
CA LEU A 76 0.69 24.55 3.69
C LEU A 76 0.14 25.58 4.71
N TYR A 77 -0.73 25.17 5.65
CA TYR A 77 -1.19 26.05 6.75
C TYR A 77 -1.40 25.28 8.06
N GLY A 78 -0.50 25.48 9.03
CA GLY A 78 -0.62 25.07 10.45
C GLY A 78 -0.05 23.68 10.74
N HIS A 79 0.92 23.46 11.63
CA HIS A 79 1.34 24.21 12.81
C HIS A 79 2.88 24.15 13.00
N THR A 80 3.38 25.23 13.60
CA THR A 80 4.63 25.33 14.39
C THR A 80 4.82 24.17 15.37
#